data_AF-A0A6M3LUC8-F1
#
_entry.id   AF-A0A6M3LUC8-F1
#
_cell.length_a   1.000
_cell.length_b   1.000
_cell.length_c   1.000
_cell.angle_alpha   90.00
_cell.angle_beta   90.00
_cell.angle_gamma   90.00
#
_symmetry.space_group_name_H-M   'P 1'
#
loop_
_entity.id
_entity.type
_entity.pdbx_description
1 polymer ?
#
loop_
_entity_poly.entity_id
_entity_poly.type
_entity_poly.pdbx_seq_one_letter_code
_entity_poly.pdbx_strand_id
1 'polypeptide(L)'
;MGLDNLNPEEAKQLSKLLEKADVYTDGMGDLPPQEGKRKFGEAPKPNPSTIQRVLPATDWVEKQISTLQAVGEANYLRGIRNPKKDPIKAGIDAQGKYEAAMKDPKVLKRRKEALQKTNMDEWTAMTEAIGAGKLVEGVVARKFKVERFVAKFQPLLKAHLVAIDAMPDVTDANREAKMIANVKGLKELKGKA
;
A
#
# COMPACT_ATOMS: atom_id res chain seq x y z
N MET A 1 -25.29 48.70 -8.36
CA MET A 1 -26.24 49.21 -7.34
C MET A 1 -25.43 50.09 -6.42
N GLY A 2 -25.78 51.38 -6.32
CA GLY A 2 -25.00 52.39 -5.60
C GLY A 2 -25.07 52.21 -4.09
N LEU A 3 -24.01 52.63 -3.39
CA LEU A 3 -23.83 52.55 -1.94
C LEU A 3 -24.80 53.45 -1.15
N ASP A 4 -25.67 54.20 -1.83
CA ASP A 4 -26.52 55.24 -1.25
C ASP A 4 -27.83 54.71 -0.62
N ASN A 5 -28.05 53.39 -0.62
CA ASN A 5 -29.26 52.76 -0.08
C ASN A 5 -29.02 51.89 1.16
N LEU A 6 -27.86 52.00 1.82
CA LEU A 6 -27.55 51.23 3.01
C LEU A 6 -28.25 51.82 4.24
N ASN A 7 -28.94 50.96 5.00
CA ASN A 7 -29.48 51.33 6.31
C ASN A 7 -28.31 51.65 7.27
N PRO A 8 -28.44 52.60 8.21
CA PRO A 8 -27.40 52.92 9.21
C PRO A 8 -26.77 51.71 9.91
N GLU A 9 -27.51 50.62 10.14
CA GLU A 9 -26.95 49.35 10.65
C GLU A 9 -25.97 48.68 9.66
N GLU A 10 -26.34 48.61 8.38
CA GLU A 10 -25.55 48.00 7.31
C GLU A 10 -24.32 48.86 6.98
N ALA A 11 -24.45 50.18 7.02
CA ALA A 11 -23.32 51.11 6.87
C ALA A 11 -22.30 50.93 8.00
N LYS A 12 -22.76 50.67 9.24
CA LYS A 12 -21.90 50.43 10.40
C LYS A 12 -21.25 49.05 10.38
N GLN A 13 -21.92 48.05 9.82
CA GLN A 13 -21.31 46.74 9.57
C GLN A 13 -20.28 46.80 8.44
N LEU A 14 -20.58 47.53 7.36
CA LEU A 14 -19.66 47.75 6.26
C LEU A 14 -18.44 48.55 6.72
N SER A 15 -18.62 49.59 7.55
CA SER A 15 -17.49 50.35 8.11
C SER A 15 -16.61 49.47 9.00
N LYS A 16 -17.20 48.61 9.86
CA LYS A 16 -16.44 47.65 10.66
C LYS A 16 -15.70 46.62 9.81
N LEU A 17 -16.29 46.17 8.71
CA LEU A 17 -15.65 45.24 7.77
C LEU A 17 -14.52 45.92 7.00
N LEU A 18 -14.70 47.17 6.61
CA LEU A 18 -13.67 47.97 5.93
C LEU A 18 -12.53 48.36 6.87
N GLU A 19 -12.80 48.76 8.12
CA GLU A 19 -11.76 48.94 9.14
C GLU A 19 -10.99 47.64 9.38
N LYS A 20 -11.68 46.49 9.43
CA LYS A 20 -11.03 45.19 9.60
C LYS A 20 -10.25 44.76 8.35
N ALA A 21 -10.64 45.23 7.16
CA ALA A 21 -9.95 44.98 5.91
C ALA A 21 -8.72 45.89 5.76
N ASP A 22 -8.80 47.16 6.15
CA ASP A 22 -7.66 48.09 6.18
C ASP A 22 -6.61 47.66 7.21
N VAL A 23 -7.03 47.13 8.37
CA VAL A 23 -6.11 46.49 9.33
C VAL A 23 -5.42 45.24 8.73
N TYR A 24 -6.02 44.62 7.70
CA TYR A 24 -5.43 43.45 7.02
C TYR A 24 -4.51 43.83 5.87
N THR A 25 -4.64 45.04 5.30
CA THR A 25 -3.81 45.51 4.17
C THR A 25 -2.65 46.39 4.62
N ASP A 26 -2.78 47.12 5.73
CA ASP A 26 -1.74 48.05 6.25
C ASP A 26 -0.60 47.35 7.02
N GLY A 27 -0.60 46.01 7.08
CA GLY A 27 0.43 45.21 7.77
C GLY A 27 0.86 43.92 7.03
N MET A 28 0.40 43.71 5.79
CA MET A 28 0.79 42.56 4.95
C MET A 28 1.88 42.90 3.92
N GLY A 29 2.52 44.06 4.04
CA GLY A 29 3.81 44.36 3.44
C GLY A 29 4.90 44.28 4.50
N ASP A 30 5.75 43.25 4.41
CA ASP A 30 7.00 43.10 5.18
C ASP A 30 6.91 42.83 6.70
N LEU A 31 6.12 41.84 7.11
CA LEU A 31 6.45 41.13 8.36
C LEU A 31 7.77 40.36 8.16
N PRO A 32 8.84 40.64 8.92
CA PRO A 32 10.06 39.85 8.83
C PRO A 32 9.72 38.39 9.18
N PRO A 33 10.25 37.40 8.43
CA PRO A 33 9.98 35.99 8.70
C PRO A 33 10.30 35.68 10.17
N GLN A 34 9.32 35.15 10.91
CA GLN A 34 9.53 34.72 12.30
C GLN A 34 10.76 33.81 12.33
N GLU A 35 11.77 34.14 13.15
CA GLU A 35 13.02 33.37 13.24
C GLU A 35 12.70 31.87 13.39
N GLY A 36 13.16 31.07 12.42
CA GLY A 36 12.96 29.62 12.40
C GLY A 36 11.69 29.11 11.70
N LYS A 37 10.78 29.97 11.24
CA LYS A 37 9.63 29.56 10.42
C LYS A 37 9.87 29.89 8.94
N ARG A 38 9.61 28.88 8.09
CA ARG A 38 9.70 28.98 6.63
C ARG A 38 8.75 30.06 6.13
N LYS A 39 9.14 30.81 5.09
CA LYS A 39 8.20 31.75 4.45
C LYS A 39 7.06 30.96 3.80
N PHE A 40 5.87 31.55 3.80
CA PHE A 40 4.74 30.99 3.06
C PHE A 40 5.12 30.88 1.57
N GLY A 41 4.97 29.67 0.99
CA GLY A 41 5.39 29.38 -0.39
C GLY A 41 6.80 28.78 -0.55
N GLU A 42 7.62 28.75 0.51
CA GLU A 42 8.92 28.06 0.46
C GLU A 42 8.75 26.54 0.66
N ALA A 43 9.22 25.76 -0.31
CA ALA A 43 9.27 24.31 -0.18
C ALA A 43 10.20 23.92 0.99
N PRO A 44 9.86 22.88 1.79
CA PRO A 44 10.81 22.31 2.74
C PRO A 44 12.12 21.96 2.04
N LYS A 45 13.25 22.11 2.74
CA LYS A 45 14.53 21.56 2.27
C LYS A 45 14.30 20.07 1.97
N PRO A 46 14.62 19.60 0.75
CA PRO A 46 14.39 18.21 0.39
C PRO A 46 15.25 17.31 1.27
N ASN A 47 14.66 16.23 1.78
CA ASN A 47 15.45 15.16 2.37
C ASN A 47 16.37 14.57 1.28
N PRO A 48 17.62 14.18 1.61
CA PRO A 48 18.51 13.56 0.65
C PRO A 48 17.85 12.29 0.07
N SER A 49 17.81 12.19 -1.25
CA SER A 49 17.22 11.03 -1.94
C SER A 49 18.22 9.88 -2.01
N THR A 50 17.78 8.69 -1.63
CA THR A 50 18.54 7.44 -1.82
C THR A 50 17.84 6.57 -2.85
N ILE A 51 18.53 6.23 -3.95
CA ILE A 51 18.00 5.35 -4.98
C ILE A 51 18.10 3.91 -4.47
N GLN A 52 16.95 3.27 -4.21
CA GLN A 52 16.88 1.87 -3.80
C GLN A 52 15.88 1.10 -4.66
N ARG A 53 16.36 0.03 -5.32
CA ARG A 53 15.52 -0.82 -6.19
C ARG A 53 14.52 -1.65 -5.40
N VAL A 54 14.95 -2.17 -4.25
CA VAL A 54 14.13 -2.94 -3.30
C VAL A 54 14.40 -2.36 -1.92
N LEU A 55 13.33 -2.12 -1.16
CA LEU A 55 13.43 -1.65 0.22
C LEU A 55 14.23 -2.65 1.07
N PRO A 56 14.95 -2.19 2.09
CA PRO A 56 15.43 -3.03 3.18
C PRO A 56 14.27 -3.85 3.78
N ALA A 57 14.58 -5.06 4.25
CA ALA A 57 13.56 -5.98 4.76
C ALA A 57 12.71 -5.37 5.88
N THR A 58 13.34 -4.59 6.77
CA THR A 58 12.68 -3.88 7.89
C THR A 58 11.70 -2.84 7.38
N ASP A 59 12.15 -1.97 6.49
CA ASP A 59 11.39 -0.82 5.99
C ASP A 59 10.23 -1.29 5.10
N TRP A 60 10.40 -2.41 4.39
CA TRP A 60 9.33 -3.07 3.66
C TRP A 60 8.20 -3.47 4.63
N VAL A 61 8.54 -4.22 5.68
CA VAL A 61 7.55 -4.70 6.65
C VAL A 61 6.84 -3.52 7.32
N GLU A 62 7.60 -2.51 7.77
CA GLU A 62 7.04 -1.32 8.40
C GLU A 62 6.09 -0.56 7.47
N LYS A 63 6.49 -0.31 6.22
CA LYS A 63 5.63 0.34 5.21
C LYS A 63 4.34 -0.43 4.98
N GLN A 64 4.43 -1.76 4.89
CA GLN A 64 3.25 -2.59 4.64
C GLN A 64 2.25 -2.54 5.80
N ILE A 65 2.74 -2.61 7.04
CA ILE A 65 1.88 -2.58 8.23
C ILE A 65 1.29 -1.17 8.45
N SER A 66 2.12 -0.14 8.39
CA SER A 66 1.68 1.26 8.60
C SER A 66 0.65 1.70 7.55
N THR A 67 0.85 1.34 6.28
CA THR A 67 -0.12 1.67 5.21
C THR A 67 -1.44 0.94 5.41
N LEU A 68 -1.39 -0.34 5.81
CA LEU A 68 -2.59 -1.13 6.10
C LEU A 68 -3.37 -0.51 7.26
N GLN A 69 -2.69 -0.09 8.33
CA GLN A 69 -3.30 0.57 9.48
C GLN A 69 -3.91 1.94 9.12
N ALA A 70 -3.18 2.76 8.35
CA ALA A 70 -3.59 4.13 8.07
C ALA A 70 -4.75 4.23 7.07
N VAL A 71 -4.76 3.40 6.02
CA VAL A 71 -5.68 3.57 4.88
C VAL A 71 -6.24 2.25 4.34
N GLY A 72 -5.94 1.11 4.98
CA GLY A 72 -6.32 -0.21 4.49
C GLY A 72 -7.83 -0.39 4.36
N GLU A 73 -8.58 -0.03 5.40
CA GLU A 73 -10.04 -0.16 5.43
C GLU A 73 -10.71 0.70 4.35
N ALA A 74 -10.36 1.99 4.27
CA ALA A 74 -10.91 2.91 3.27
C ALA A 74 -10.60 2.44 1.83
N ASN A 75 -9.38 1.94 1.59
CA ASN A 75 -8.99 1.39 0.29
C ASN A 75 -9.75 0.11 -0.06
N TYR A 76 -9.95 -0.77 0.92
CA TYR A 76 -10.70 -2.01 0.75
C TYR A 76 -12.17 -1.72 0.39
N LEU A 77 -12.84 -0.84 1.14
CA LEU A 77 -14.21 -0.41 0.86
C LEU A 77 -14.34 0.22 -0.53
N ARG A 78 -13.39 1.08 -0.91
CA ARG A 78 -13.35 1.67 -2.26
C ARG A 78 -13.20 0.61 -3.35
N GLY A 79 -12.39 -0.42 -3.11
CA GLY A 79 -12.19 -1.54 -4.03
C GLY A 79 -13.44 -2.41 -4.20
N ILE A 80 -14.19 -2.65 -3.13
CA ILE A 80 -15.49 -3.34 -3.21
C ILE A 80 -16.52 -2.51 -3.99
N ARG A 81 -16.56 -1.20 -3.75
CA ARG A 81 -17.51 -0.30 -4.41
C ARG A 81 -17.22 -0.10 -5.89
N ASN A 82 -15.95 -0.23 -6.30
CA ASN A 82 -15.51 0.02 -7.67
C ASN A 82 -14.68 -1.16 -8.20
N PRO A 83 -15.27 -2.36 -8.35
CA PRO A 83 -14.55 -3.50 -8.84
C PRO A 83 -14.22 -3.28 -10.33
N LYS A 84 -12.95 -3.47 -10.72
CA LYS A 84 -12.50 -3.27 -12.11
C LYS A 84 -13.14 -4.25 -13.11
N LYS A 85 -13.62 -5.38 -12.61
CA LYS A 85 -14.34 -6.44 -13.34
C LYS A 85 -15.37 -7.02 -12.39
N ASP A 86 -16.49 -7.51 -12.92
CA ASP A 86 -17.45 -8.29 -12.14
C ASP A 86 -16.73 -9.52 -11.54
N PRO A 87 -16.63 -9.62 -10.20
CA PRO A 87 -15.90 -10.70 -9.54
C PRO A 87 -16.56 -12.07 -9.73
N ILE A 88 -17.88 -12.13 -9.87
CA ILE A 88 -18.62 -13.38 -10.07
C ILE A 88 -18.35 -13.88 -11.49
N LYS A 89 -18.52 -13.00 -12.49
CA LYS A 89 -18.23 -13.35 -13.87
C LYS A 89 -16.77 -13.74 -14.07
N ALA A 90 -15.83 -13.00 -13.49
CA ALA A 90 -14.41 -13.34 -13.56
C ALA A 90 -14.09 -14.70 -12.90
N GLY A 91 -14.81 -15.06 -11.84
CA GLY A 91 -14.72 -16.38 -11.21
C GLY A 91 -15.21 -17.49 -12.14
N ILE A 92 -16.38 -17.31 -12.76
CA ILE A 92 -16.95 -18.26 -13.74
C ILE A 92 -16.01 -18.42 -14.93
N ASP A 93 -15.52 -17.31 -15.50
CA ASP A 93 -14.60 -17.33 -16.65
C ASP A 93 -13.25 -18.01 -16.29
N ALA A 94 -12.87 -18.04 -15.01
CA ALA A 94 -11.66 -18.70 -14.51
C ALA A 94 -11.85 -20.19 -14.14
N GLN A 95 -13.07 -20.74 -14.25
CA GLN A 95 -13.41 -22.10 -13.83
C GLN A 95 -12.48 -23.16 -14.44
N GLY A 96 -12.18 -23.08 -15.73
CA GLY A 96 -11.27 -24.05 -16.39
C GLY A 96 -9.85 -24.04 -15.81
N LYS A 97 -9.34 -22.89 -15.36
CA LYS A 97 -8.03 -22.79 -14.69
C LYS A 97 -8.08 -23.41 -13.30
N TYR A 98 -9.18 -23.21 -12.58
CA TYR A 98 -9.40 -23.81 -11.27
C TYR A 98 -9.47 -25.34 -11.37
N GLU A 99 -10.23 -25.86 -12.33
CA GLU A 99 -10.33 -27.30 -12.59
C GLU A 99 -8.98 -27.91 -13.00
N ALA A 100 -8.21 -27.24 -13.87
CA ALA A 100 -6.88 -27.69 -14.25
C ALA A 100 -5.91 -27.72 -13.04
N ALA A 101 -5.98 -26.72 -12.16
CA ALA A 101 -5.18 -26.70 -10.94
C ALA A 101 -5.59 -27.80 -9.93
N MET A 102 -6.88 -28.10 -9.83
CA MET A 102 -7.40 -29.17 -8.97
C MET A 102 -7.17 -30.57 -9.56
N LYS A 103 -6.98 -30.69 -10.87
CA LYS A 103 -6.54 -31.93 -11.52
C LYS A 103 -5.03 -32.19 -11.38
N ASP A 104 -4.23 -31.23 -10.91
CA ASP A 104 -2.80 -31.44 -10.63
C ASP A 104 -2.64 -32.38 -9.41
N PRO A 105 -2.12 -33.60 -9.58
CA PRO A 105 -1.94 -34.55 -8.49
C PRO A 105 -1.05 -34.01 -7.36
N LYS A 106 -0.14 -33.07 -7.65
CA LYS A 106 0.73 -32.46 -6.64
C LYS A 106 -0.05 -31.54 -5.70
N VAL A 107 -1.07 -30.85 -6.21
CA VAL A 107 -1.94 -29.96 -5.41
C VAL A 107 -2.81 -30.79 -4.47
N LEU A 108 -3.45 -31.84 -5.00
CA LEU A 108 -4.29 -32.72 -4.20
C LEU A 108 -3.49 -33.52 -3.17
N LYS A 109 -2.30 -34.03 -3.56
CA LYS A 109 -1.41 -34.77 -2.66
C LYS A 109 -0.92 -33.89 -1.51
N ARG A 110 -0.48 -32.65 -1.78
CA ARG A 110 -0.07 -31.70 -0.73
C ARG A 110 -1.22 -31.36 0.22
N ARG A 111 -2.44 -31.17 -0.30
CA ARG A 111 -3.63 -30.93 0.53
C ARG A 111 -3.91 -32.12 1.44
N LYS A 112 -3.88 -33.34 0.89
CA LYS A 112 -4.07 -34.58 1.66
C LYS A 112 -3.01 -34.73 2.75
N GLU A 113 -1.74 -34.58 2.40
CA GLU A 113 -0.61 -34.66 3.36
C GLU A 113 -0.71 -33.59 4.45
N ALA A 114 -1.22 -32.39 4.15
CA ALA A 114 -1.42 -31.34 5.16
C ALA A 114 -2.59 -31.66 6.10
N LEU A 115 -3.71 -32.17 5.57
CA LEU A 115 -4.87 -32.56 6.37
C LEU A 115 -4.59 -33.79 7.24
N GLN A 116 -3.73 -34.71 6.78
CA GLN A 116 -3.31 -35.87 7.56
C GLN A 116 -2.39 -35.52 8.76
N LYS A 117 -1.91 -34.28 8.83
CA LYS A 117 -1.05 -33.80 9.94
C LYS A 117 -1.84 -33.19 11.09
N THR A 118 -3.17 -33.17 11.02
CA THR A 118 -4.06 -32.64 12.06
C THR A 118 -5.27 -33.56 12.21
N ASN A 119 -5.96 -33.50 13.34
CA ASN A 119 -7.22 -34.19 13.55
C ASN A 119 -8.30 -33.25 14.12
N MET A 120 -9.53 -33.75 14.20
CA MET A 120 -10.68 -32.95 14.59
C MET A 120 -10.62 -32.51 16.07
N ASP A 121 -10.02 -33.32 16.92
CA ASP A 121 -9.91 -33.05 18.36
C ASP A 121 -8.89 -31.93 18.61
N GLU A 122 -7.74 -31.98 17.93
CA GLU A 122 -6.72 -30.90 17.95
C GLU A 122 -7.26 -29.58 17.40
N TRP A 123 -8.02 -29.64 16.30
CA TRP A 123 -8.59 -28.44 15.67
C TRP A 123 -9.66 -27.79 16.56
N THR A 124 -10.54 -28.59 17.14
CA THR A 124 -11.62 -28.12 18.02
C THR A 124 -11.05 -27.54 19.31
N ALA A 125 -10.14 -28.28 19.97
CA ALA A 125 -9.49 -27.83 21.19
C ALA A 125 -8.73 -26.49 21.00
N MET A 126 -8.03 -26.32 19.87
CA MET A 126 -7.30 -25.09 19.59
C MET A 126 -8.21 -23.92 19.22
N THR A 127 -9.33 -24.18 18.51
CA THR A 127 -10.27 -23.13 18.12
C THR A 127 -11.05 -22.61 19.32
N GLU A 128 -11.47 -23.51 20.22
CA GLU A 128 -12.16 -23.16 21.47
C GLU A 128 -11.24 -22.48 22.48
N ALA A 129 -10.01 -22.97 22.64
CA ALA A 129 -9.05 -22.39 23.59
C ALA A 129 -8.56 -20.98 23.18
N ILE A 130 -8.48 -20.70 21.88
CA ILE A 130 -7.91 -19.44 21.37
C ILE A 130 -9.01 -18.38 21.12
N GLY A 131 -10.18 -18.77 20.63
CA GLY A 131 -11.30 -17.85 20.35
C GLY A 131 -11.06 -16.88 19.18
N ALA A 132 -12.15 -16.39 18.57
CA ALA A 132 -12.10 -15.56 17.36
C ALA A 132 -11.38 -14.20 17.54
N GLY A 133 -11.32 -13.68 18.77
CA GLY A 133 -10.65 -12.41 19.09
C GLY A 133 -9.12 -12.44 18.96
N LYS A 134 -8.49 -13.62 18.95
CA LYS A 134 -7.03 -13.78 18.89
C LYS A 134 -6.46 -13.79 17.47
N LEU A 135 -7.26 -13.52 16.43
CA LEU A 135 -6.74 -13.44 15.05
C LEU A 135 -5.63 -12.38 14.94
N VAL A 136 -5.87 -11.18 15.48
CA VAL A 136 -4.91 -10.07 15.42
C VAL A 136 -3.66 -10.38 16.25
N GLU A 137 -3.83 -10.79 17.51
CA GLU A 137 -2.71 -11.21 18.36
C GLU A 137 -1.92 -12.38 17.75
N GLY A 138 -2.62 -13.32 17.12
CA GLY A 138 -2.03 -14.49 16.48
C GLY A 138 -1.20 -14.15 15.23
N VAL A 139 -1.60 -13.13 14.47
CA VAL A 139 -0.80 -12.61 13.34
C VAL A 139 0.42 -11.86 13.87
N VAL A 140 0.25 -11.02 14.90
CA VAL A 140 1.36 -10.28 15.54
C VAL A 140 2.38 -11.23 16.16
N ALA A 141 1.95 -12.23 16.92
CA ALA A 141 2.83 -13.23 17.54
C ALA A 141 3.60 -14.06 16.50
N ARG A 142 3.07 -14.20 15.28
CA ARG A 142 3.70 -14.94 14.17
C ARG A 142 4.49 -14.03 13.22
N LYS A 143 4.73 -12.75 13.57
CA LYS A 143 5.58 -11.82 12.81
C LYS A 143 6.93 -12.43 12.43
N PHE A 144 7.54 -13.21 13.32
CA PHE A 144 8.80 -13.92 13.05
C PHE A 144 8.74 -14.85 11.82
N LYS A 145 7.56 -15.38 11.45
CA LYS A 145 7.40 -16.19 10.23
C LYS A 145 7.50 -15.32 8.97
N VAL A 146 6.90 -14.12 9.02
CA VAL A 146 7.02 -13.11 7.96
C VAL A 146 8.47 -12.64 7.86
N GLU A 147 9.10 -12.32 8.98
CA GLU A 147 10.51 -11.93 9.04
C GLU A 147 11.43 -13.01 8.46
N ARG A 148 11.22 -14.29 8.81
CA ARG A 148 11.98 -15.42 8.25
C ARG A 148 11.80 -15.57 6.74
N PHE A 149 10.56 -15.43 6.24
CA PHE A 149 10.30 -15.47 4.81
C PHE A 149 10.99 -14.31 4.10
N VAL A 150 10.82 -13.07 4.58
CA VAL A 150 11.39 -11.88 3.96
C VAL A 150 12.93 -11.92 4.02
N ALA A 151 13.53 -12.34 5.14
CA ALA A 151 14.98 -12.47 5.27
C ALA A 151 15.59 -13.42 4.22
N LYS A 152 14.86 -14.49 3.85
CA LYS A 152 15.29 -15.43 2.81
C LYS A 152 14.94 -14.97 1.40
N PHE A 153 13.74 -14.43 1.20
CA PHE A 153 13.22 -14.11 -0.12
C PHE A 153 13.77 -12.80 -0.68
N GLN A 154 13.97 -11.79 0.16
CA GLN A 154 14.44 -10.46 -0.26
C GLN A 154 15.79 -10.51 -0.99
N PRO A 155 16.84 -11.23 -0.51
CA PRO A 155 18.10 -11.32 -1.25
C PRO A 155 17.96 -12.09 -2.57
N LEU A 156 17.12 -13.14 -2.61
CA LEU A 156 16.83 -13.88 -3.85
C LEU A 156 16.17 -12.99 -4.90
N LEU A 157 15.17 -12.20 -4.49
CA LEU A 157 14.49 -11.25 -5.36
C LEU A 157 15.44 -10.14 -5.82
N LYS A 158 16.27 -9.61 -4.93
CA LYS A 158 17.26 -8.58 -5.26
C LYS A 158 18.25 -9.09 -6.30
N ALA A 159 18.80 -10.29 -6.12
CA ALA A 159 19.73 -10.89 -7.07
C ALA A 159 19.08 -11.11 -8.45
N HIS A 160 17.84 -11.61 -8.47
CA HIS A 160 17.07 -11.77 -9.71
C HIS A 160 16.85 -10.43 -10.43
N LEU A 161 16.46 -9.38 -9.71
CA LEU A 161 16.23 -8.06 -10.30
C LEU A 161 17.52 -7.41 -10.83
N VAL A 162 18.66 -7.60 -10.15
CA VAL A 162 19.96 -7.15 -10.68
C VAL A 162 20.26 -7.80 -12.02
N ALA A 163 19.99 -9.10 -12.17
CA ALA A 163 20.18 -9.81 -13.44
C ALA A 163 19.22 -9.31 -14.54
N ILE A 164 17.96 -9.02 -14.20
CA ILE A 164 16.98 -8.46 -15.14
C ILE A 164 17.34 -7.03 -15.55
N ASP A 165 17.75 -6.19 -14.62
CA ASP A 165 18.08 -4.79 -14.89
C ASP A 165 19.30 -4.66 -15.81
N ALA A 166 20.22 -5.64 -15.80
CA ALA A 166 21.36 -5.73 -16.72
C ALA A 166 20.98 -6.13 -18.17
N MET A 167 19.76 -6.65 -18.40
CA MET A 167 19.30 -7.00 -19.75
C MET A 167 18.96 -5.76 -20.56
N PRO A 168 19.28 -5.74 -21.87
CA PRO A 168 18.96 -4.61 -22.74
C PRO A 168 17.44 -4.45 -22.90
N ASP A 169 16.98 -3.23 -23.18
CA ASP A 169 15.57 -2.88 -23.41
C ASP A 169 15.36 -1.85 -24.53
N VAL A 170 16.39 -1.64 -25.35
CA VAL A 170 16.40 -0.65 -26.44
C VAL A 170 15.40 -1.00 -27.55
N THR A 171 15.37 -2.26 -28.00
CA THR A 171 14.46 -2.73 -29.05
C THR A 171 13.24 -3.41 -28.44
N ASP A 172 12.20 -3.59 -29.25
CA ASP A 172 10.99 -4.29 -28.80
C ASP A 172 11.27 -5.76 -28.46
N ALA A 173 12.08 -6.43 -29.27
CA ALA A 173 12.56 -7.79 -29.01
C ALA A 173 13.35 -7.88 -27.68
N ASN A 174 14.15 -6.87 -27.36
CA ASN A 174 14.88 -6.82 -26.08
C ASN A 174 13.91 -6.71 -24.90
N ARG A 175 12.90 -5.85 -25.01
CA ARG A 175 11.86 -5.69 -23.98
C ARG A 175 11.06 -6.97 -23.77
N GLU A 176 10.67 -7.64 -24.86
CA GLU A 176 9.96 -8.92 -24.80
C GLU A 176 10.80 -10.00 -24.10
N ALA A 177 12.06 -10.15 -24.51
CA ALA A 177 12.99 -11.10 -23.90
C ALA A 177 13.19 -10.83 -22.40
N LYS A 178 13.36 -9.56 -22.01
CA LYS A 178 13.47 -9.11 -20.62
C LYS A 178 12.21 -9.44 -19.81
N MET A 179 11.03 -9.23 -20.38
CA MET A 179 9.75 -9.56 -19.74
C MET A 179 9.58 -11.07 -19.52
N ILE A 180 9.90 -11.87 -20.53
CA ILE A 180 9.82 -13.34 -20.46
C ILE A 180 10.80 -13.89 -19.43
N ALA A 181 12.05 -13.41 -19.44
CA ALA A 181 13.08 -13.81 -18.49
C ALA A 181 12.65 -13.47 -17.04
N ASN A 182 12.06 -12.29 -16.83
CA ASN A 182 11.56 -11.90 -15.52
C ASN A 182 10.44 -12.84 -15.02
N VAL A 183 9.44 -13.14 -15.87
CA VAL A 183 8.34 -14.04 -15.50
C VAL A 183 8.85 -15.46 -15.20
N LYS A 184 9.80 -15.98 -16.00
CA LYS A 184 10.41 -17.30 -15.76
C LYS A 184 11.17 -17.34 -14.44
N GLY A 185 12.05 -16.37 -14.18
CA GLY A 185 12.81 -16.33 -12.93
C GLY A 185 11.91 -16.19 -11.69
N LEU A 186 10.86 -15.38 -11.74
CA LEU A 186 9.89 -15.29 -10.64
C LEU A 186 9.15 -16.62 -10.38
N LYS A 187 8.83 -17.38 -11.43
CA LYS A 187 8.25 -18.72 -11.27
C LYS A 187 9.23 -19.69 -10.63
N GLU A 188 10.52 -19.60 -10.94
CA GLU A 188 11.56 -20.42 -10.33
C GLU A 188 11.82 -20.06 -8.86
N LEU A 189 11.63 -18.80 -8.47
CA LEU A 189 11.73 -18.36 -7.08
C LEU A 189 10.55 -18.82 -6.21
N LYS A 190 9.43 -19.24 -6.82
CA LYS A 190 8.24 -19.69 -6.09
C LYS A 190 8.56 -20.90 -5.20
N GLY A 191 8.40 -20.72 -3.89
CA GLY A 191 8.63 -21.78 -2.90
C GLY A 191 10.09 -22.02 -2.53
N LYS A 192 11.02 -21.14 -2.94
CA LYS A 192 12.43 -21.20 -2.54
C LYS A 192 12.76 -20.48 -1.21
N ALA A 193 11.79 -19.83 -0.58
CA ALA A 193 11.92 -19.13 0.71
C ALA A 193 11.09 -19.77 1.82
#